data_AF-A0A7X6TQ56-F1
#
_entry.id   AF-A0A7X6TQ56-F1
#
_cell.length_a   1.000
_cell.length_b   1.000
_cell.length_c   1.000
_cell.angle_alpha   90.00
_cell.angle_beta   90.00
_cell.angle_gamma   90.00
#
_symmetry.space_group_name_H-M   'P 1'
#
loop_
_entity.id
_entity.type
_entity.pdbx_description
1 polymer ?
#
loop_
_entity_poly.entity_id
_entity_poly.type
_entity_poly.pdbx_seq_one_letter_code
_entity_poly.pdbx_strand_id
1 'polypeptide(L)' 'YYRDLEEELLETINSLGIGPQGFGGETTALKVSIMAYPTHIAGLPVAVNINCHATRHKEVVL' A
#
# COMPACT_ATOMS: atom_id res chain seq x y z
N TYR A 1 13.42 2.55 -8.07
CA TYR A 1 13.48 1.49 -7.04
C TYR A 1 12.18 1.39 -6.26
N TYR A 2 11.90 2.26 -5.28
CA TYR A 2 10.67 2.10 -4.48
C TYR A 2 9.37 2.32 -5.27
N ARG A 3 9.34 3.27 -6.21
CA ARG A 3 8.19 3.45 -7.11
C ARG A 3 7.90 2.20 -7.93
N ASP A 4 8.93 1.61 -8.54
CA ASP A 4 8.77 0.41 -9.36
C ASP A 4 8.28 -0.77 -8.51
N LEU A 5 8.74 -0.86 -7.25
CA LEU A 5 8.23 -1.82 -6.27
C LEU A 5 6.77 -1.53 -5.84
N GLU A 6 6.36 -0.28 -5.70
CA GLU A 6 4.95 0.09 -5.45
C GLU A 6 4.05 -0.37 -6.61
N GLU A 7 4.49 -0.19 -7.85
CA GLU A 7 3.77 -0.62 -9.05
C GLU A 7 3.68 -2.15 -9.12
N GLU A 8 4.79 -2.86 -8.93
CA GLU A 8 4.84 -4.33 -8.90
C GLU A 8 3.93 -4.91 -7.81
N LEU A 9 3.96 -4.32 -6.60
CA LEU A 9 3.10 -4.76 -5.50
C LEU A 9 1.63 -4.50 -5.80
N LEU A 10 1.29 -3.37 -6.40
CA LEU A 10 -0.09 -3.05 -6.76
C LEU A 10 -0.64 -4.06 -7.78
N GLU A 11 0.13 -4.38 -8.81
CA GLU A 11 -0.24 -5.40 -9.81
C GLU A 11 -0.39 -6.78 -9.15
N THR A 12 0.59 -7.16 -8.33
CA THR A 12 0.59 -8.45 -7.62
C THR A 12 -0.64 -8.57 -6.72
N ILE A 13 -0.95 -7.56 -5.91
CA ILE A 13 -2.11 -7.55 -5.00
C ILE A 13 -3.43 -7.67 -5.77
N ASN A 14 -3.56 -6.97 -6.89
CA ASN A 14 -4.78 -7.02 -7.71
C ASN A 14 -4.91 -8.37 -8.44
N SER A 15 -3.80 -8.99 -8.84
CA SER A 15 -3.80 -10.33 -9.47
C SER A 15 -4.27 -11.46 -8.53
N LEU A 16 -4.28 -11.26 -7.21
CA LEU A 16 -4.77 -12.25 -6.25
C LEU A 16 -6.27 -12.53 -6.39
N GLY A 17 -7.02 -11.67 -7.09
CA GLY A 17 -8.46 -11.88 -7.35
C GLY A 17 -9.36 -11.74 -6.12
N ILE A 18 -8.83 -11.17 -5.01
CA ILE A 18 -9.55 -10.97 -3.75
C ILE A 18 -10.71 -9.97 -3.94
N GLY A 19 -10.47 -8.92 -4.73
CA GLY A 19 -11.46 -7.90 -5.05
C GLY A 19 -11.95 -7.06 -3.87
N PRO A 20 -12.92 -6.16 -4.10
CA PRO A 20 -13.39 -5.23 -3.08
C PRO A 20 -14.06 -5.99 -1.92
N GLN A 21 -13.66 -5.68 -0.69
CA GLN A 21 -14.15 -6.31 0.55
C GLN A 21 -13.98 -7.84 0.62
N GLY A 22 -13.20 -8.44 -0.29
CA GLY A 22 -12.97 -9.89 -0.32
C GLY A 22 -14.07 -10.71 -1.02
N PHE A 23 -14.97 -10.09 -1.77
CA PHE A 23 -16.02 -10.79 -2.53
C PHE A 23 -15.59 -11.28 -3.91
N GLY A 24 -14.29 -11.23 -4.22
CA GLY A 24 -13.75 -11.51 -5.54
C GLY A 24 -13.79 -10.28 -6.45
N GLY A 25 -12.94 -10.28 -7.48
CA GLY A 25 -12.89 -9.23 -8.50
C GLY A 25 -11.47 -8.80 -8.86
N GLU A 26 -11.37 -7.82 -9.76
CA GLU A 26 -10.08 -7.41 -10.36
C GLU A 26 -9.32 -6.38 -9.52
N THR A 27 -9.99 -5.63 -8.65
CA THR A 27 -9.38 -4.52 -7.91
C THR A 27 -9.52 -4.70 -6.41
N THR A 28 -8.43 -5.13 -5.78
CA THR A 28 -8.28 -5.26 -4.31
C THR A 28 -7.72 -3.98 -3.70
N ALA A 29 -6.73 -3.37 -4.34
CA ALA A 29 -6.06 -2.17 -3.87
C ALA A 29 -6.06 -1.08 -4.96
N LEU A 30 -6.25 0.18 -4.52
CA LEU A 30 -6.23 1.35 -5.40
C LEU A 30 -4.84 1.96 -5.54
N LYS A 31 -4.01 1.84 -4.51
CA LYS A 31 -2.65 2.38 -4.45
C LYS A 31 -1.85 1.66 -3.37
N VAL A 32 -0.57 1.44 -3.63
CA VAL A 32 0.44 1.07 -2.64
C VAL A 32 1.37 2.26 -2.44
N SER A 33 1.79 2.51 -1.20
CA SER A 33 2.81 3.52 -0.91
C SER A 33 3.82 2.98 0.09
N ILE A 34 5.10 3.14 -0.24
CA ILE A 34 6.24 2.69 0.55
C ILE A 34 6.93 3.91 1.15
N MET A 35 7.03 3.92 2.47
CA MET A 35 7.82 4.90 3.21
C MET A 35 9.06 4.22 3.77
N ALA A 36 10.22 4.51 3.20
CA ALA A 36 11.50 3.96 3.64
C ALA A 36 12.18 4.91 4.66
N TYR A 37 12.71 4.31 5.73
CA TYR A 37 13.41 5.03 6.80
C TYR A 37 14.71 4.29 7.16
N PRO A 38 15.75 5.02 7.62
CA PRO A 38 16.98 4.38 8.09
C PRO A 38 16.73 3.49 9.30
N THR A 39 17.47 2.39 9.39
CA THR A 39 17.39 1.42 10.50
C THR A 39 18.79 0.94 10.89
N HIS A 40 18.93 0.37 12.08
CA HIS A 40 20.16 -0.27 12.53
C HIS A 40 20.48 -1.49 11.67
N ILE A 41 21.75 -1.73 11.31
CA ILE A 41 22.15 -2.83 10.40
C ILE A 41 21.68 -4.21 10.85
N ALA A 42 21.56 -4.42 12.17
CA ALA A 42 21.09 -5.68 12.75
C ALA A 42 19.55 -5.84 12.75
N GLY A 43 18.78 -4.88 12.22
CA GLY A 43 17.33 -4.93 12.24
C GLY A 43 16.69 -4.25 11.03
N LEU A 44 15.59 -4.83 10.56
CA LEU A 44 14.77 -4.26 9.49
C LEU A 44 13.30 -4.24 9.93
N PRO A 45 12.87 -3.20 10.66
CA PRO A 45 11.47 -3.07 11.05
C PRO A 45 10.63 -2.78 9.80
N VAL A 46 9.56 -3.55 9.61
CA VAL A 46 8.61 -3.39 8.51
C VAL A 46 7.20 -3.35 9.10
N ALA A 47 6.39 -2.39 8.64
CA ALA A 47 5.00 -2.27 9.00
C ALA A 47 4.16 -2.14 7.73
N VAL A 48 3.01 -2.82 7.72
CA VAL A 48 2.01 -2.71 6.66
C VAL A 48 0.75 -2.10 7.27
N ASN A 49 0.24 -1.05 6.64
CA ASN A 49 -1.00 -0.40 7.04
C ASN A 49 -1.97 -0.37 5.86
N ILE A 50 -3.25 -0.58 6.13
CA ILE A 50 -4.33 -0.63 5.14
C ILE A 50 -5.30 0.51 5.44
N ASN A 51 -5.51 1.37 4.44
CA ASN A 51 -6.58 2.37 4.50
C ASN A 51 -7.86 1.79 3.89
N CYS A 52 -8.99 2.05 4.54
CA CYS A 52 -10.29 1.61 4.05
C CYS A 52 -10.88 2.61 3.05
N HIS A 53 -12.06 2.26 2.53
CA HIS A 53 -12.88 3.12 1.67
C HIS A 53 -13.11 4.53 2.24
N ALA A 54 -13.14 4.70 3.56
CA ALA A 54 -13.33 5.98 4.22
C ALA A 54 -12.03 6.78 4.45
N THR A 55 -11.05 6.68 3.52
CA THR A 55 -9.80 7.44 3.58
C THR A 55 -10.09 8.93 3.35
N ARG A 56 -9.97 9.74 4.41
CA ARG A 56 -10.35 11.15 4.40
C ARG A 56 -9.25 11.94 5.10
N HIS A 57 -8.53 12.76 4.32
CA HIS A 57 -7.41 13.56 4.80
C HIS A 57 -7.55 14.98 4.24
N LYS A 58 -7.23 15.99 5.04
CA LYS A 58 -7.21 17.40 4.65
C LYS A 58 -5.97 18.06 5.24
N GLU A 59 -5.24 18.79 4.42
CA GLU A 59 -4.11 19.62 4.84
C GLU A 59 -4.41 21.09 4.48
N VAL A 60 -3.97 22.02 5.33
CA VAL A 60 -4.14 23.46 5.12
C VAL A 60 -2.83 24.14 5.50
N VAL A 61 -2.33 25.01 4.62
CA VAL A 61 -1.23 25.93 4.91
C VAL A 61 -1.85 27.29 5.22
N LEU A 62 -1.52 27.86 6.37
CA LEU A 62 -2.00 29.15 6.86
C LEU A 62 -1.14 30.29 6.35
#